data_AF-A0AAJ4AFD3-F1
#
_entry.id   AF-A0AAJ4AFD3-F1
#
_cell.length_a   1.000
_cell.length_b   1.000
_cell.length_c   1.000
_cell.angle_alpha   90.00
_cell.angle_beta   90.00
_cell.angle_gamma   90.00
#
_symmetry.space_group_name_H-M   'P 1'
#
loop_
_entity.id
_entity.type
_entity.pdbx_description
1 polymer ?
#
loop_
_entity_poly.entity_id
_entity_poly.type
_entity_poly.pdbx_seq_one_letter_code
_entity_poly.pdbx_strand_id
1 'polypeptide(L)' 'MGSDLGFSFEENRAELRILRNGKIVTILRGKQASEFVSKVSTLSNHDQQQLMARVTGNYKRGNERLAKKHHKHR' A
#
# COMPACT_ATOMS: atom_id res chain seq x y z
N MET A 1 19.06 14.31 3.36
CA MET A 1 18.49 14.08 2.01
C MET A 1 17.82 12.73 2.03
N GLY A 2 16.50 12.72 1.84
CA GLY A 2 15.65 11.57 2.13
C GLY A 2 16.07 10.35 1.32
N SER A 3 16.35 9.24 2.01
CA SER A 3 16.63 7.96 1.40
C SER A 3 15.38 7.48 0.66
N ASP A 4 15.37 7.67 -0.64
CA ASP A 4 14.47 6.91 -1.50
C ASP A 4 14.76 5.43 -1.27
N LEU A 5 13.79 4.71 -0.70
CA LEU A 5 13.92 3.28 -0.41
C LEU A 5 13.77 2.44 -1.71
N GLY A 6 13.57 3.12 -2.85
CA GLY A 6 13.44 2.53 -4.17
C GLY A 6 12.08 1.87 -4.36
N PHE A 7 11.08 2.22 -3.55
CA PHE A 7 9.72 1.72 -3.74
C PHE A 7 8.93 2.60 -4.69
N SER A 8 8.12 1.96 -5.50
CA SER A 8 7.15 2.61 -6.38
C SER A 8 5.85 1.81 -6.34
N PHE A 9 4.73 2.43 -6.68
CA PHE A 9 3.48 1.72 -6.80
C PHE A 9 2.79 2.06 -8.12
N GLU A 10 2.10 1.07 -8.67
CA GLU A 10 1.29 1.20 -9.86
C GLU A 10 -0.14 0.78 -9.50
N GLU A 11 -1.06 1.72 -9.62
CA GLU A 11 -2.49 1.43 -9.50
C GLU A 11 -3.00 0.91 -10.85
N ASN A 12 -3.66 -0.25 -10.83
CA ASN A 12 -4.41 -0.81 -11.94
C ASN A 12 -5.88 -0.92 -11.54
N ARG A 13 -6.77 -1.06 -12.53
CA ARG A 13 -8.23 -1.07 -12.34
C ARG A 13 -8.75 -2.07 -11.31
N ALA A 14 -8.00 -3.14 -11.03
CA ALA A 14 -8.40 -4.19 -10.09
C ALA A 14 -7.36 -4.48 -8.98
N GLU A 15 -6.13 -3.97 -9.11
CA GLU A 15 -5.02 -4.33 -8.23
C GLU A 15 -3.98 -3.22 -8.16
N LEU A 16 -3.28 -3.14 -7.03
CA LEU A 16 -2.18 -2.20 -6.82
C LEU A 16 -0.88 -2.99 -6.68
N ARG A 17 0.10 -2.68 -7.52
CA ARG A 17 1.40 -3.34 -7.55
C ARG A 17 2.40 -2.45 -6.86
N ILE A 18 3.07 -2.98 -5.85
CA ILE A 18 4.20 -2.32 -5.21
C ILE A 18 5.46 -2.93 -5.80
N LEU A 19 6.33 -2.07 -6.33
CA LEU A 19 7.59 -2.39 -6.93
C LEU A 19 8.72 -1.90 -6.02
N ARG A 20 9.82 -2.63 -6.03
CA ARG A 20 11.09 -2.18 -5.47
C ARG A 20 12.16 -2.30 -6.54
N ASN A 21 12.82 -1.19 -6.86
CA ASN A 21 13.84 -1.11 -7.91
C ASN A 21 13.35 -1.74 -9.24
N GLY A 22 12.11 -1.44 -9.63
CA GLY A 22 11.50 -1.96 -10.88
C GLY A 22 10.99 -3.41 -10.83
N LYS A 23 11.11 -4.11 -9.70
CA LYS A 23 10.59 -5.48 -9.53
C LYS A 23 9.35 -5.47 -8.64
N ILE A 24 8.27 -6.11 -9.10
CA ILE A 24 7.05 -6.27 -8.30
C ILE A 24 7.37 -7.13 -7.08
N VAL A 25 7.15 -6.58 -5.88
CA VAL A 25 7.40 -7.26 -4.59
C VAL A 25 6.10 -7.56 -3.85
N THR A 26 5.02 -6.84 -4.13
CA THR A 26 3.71 -7.07 -3.50
C THR A 26 2.59 -6.64 -4.43
N ILE A 27 1.47 -7.36 -4.41
CA ILE A 27 0.25 -7.02 -5.14
C ILE A 27 -0.89 -6.98 -4.13
N LEU A 28 -1.53 -5.82 -3.99
CA LEU A 28 -2.72 -5.60 -3.17
C LEU A 28 -3.96 -5.64 -4.05
N ARG A 29 -5.05 -6.20 -3.54
CA ARG A 29 -6.34 -6.29 -4.26
C ARG A 29 -7.51 -5.91 -3.37
N GLY A 30 -8.61 -5.51 -4.00
CA GLY A 30 -9.86 -5.19 -3.32
C GLY A 30 -9.68 -4.14 -2.22
N LYS A 31 -10.12 -4.46 -1.00
CA LYS A 31 -10.08 -3.54 0.14
C LYS A 31 -8.66 -3.06 0.46
N GLN A 32 -7.64 -3.92 0.35
CA GLN A 32 -6.27 -3.56 0.67
C GLN A 32 -5.70 -2.53 -0.31
N ALA A 33 -6.02 -2.66 -1.59
CA ALA A 33 -5.64 -1.67 -2.60
C ALA A 33 -6.29 -0.33 -2.29
N SER A 34 -7.61 -0.32 -2.02
CA SER A 34 -8.32 0.92 -1.67
C SER A 34 -7.77 1.58 -0.40
N GLU A 35 -7.52 0.82 0.67
CA GLU A 35 -6.94 1.37 1.91
C GLU A 35 -5.53 1.90 1.70
N PHE A 36 -4.73 1.24 0.86
CA PHE A 36 -3.39 1.71 0.52
C PHE A 36 -3.45 3.04 -0.22
N VAL A 37 -4.32 3.16 -1.23
CA VAL A 37 -4.49 4.39 -2.04
C VAL A 37 -4.95 5.55 -1.16
N SER A 38 -5.93 5.32 -0.27
CA SER A 38 -6.38 6.36 0.66
C SER A 38 -5.30 6.82 1.64
N LYS A 39 -4.36 5.94 2.03
CA LYS A 39 -3.22 6.31 2.87
C LYS A 39 -2.19 7.06 2.06
N VAL A 40 -1.73 6.49 0.94
CA VAL A 40 -0.63 7.04 0.13
C VAL A 40 -0.94 8.44 -0.40
N SER A 41 -2.20 8.75 -0.72
CA SER A 41 -2.64 10.06 -1.21
C SER A 41 -2.54 11.19 -0.16
N THR A 42 -2.50 10.83 1.13
CA THR A 42 -2.40 11.78 2.25
C THR A 42 -0.98 11.92 2.80
N LEU A 43 -0.06 11.07 2.34
CA LEU A 43 1.29 10.93 2.89
C LEU A 43 2.33 11.69 2.05
N SER A 44 3.35 12.20 2.73
CA SER A 44 4.54 12.75 2.08
C SER A 44 5.35 11.66 1.38
N ASN A 45 6.16 12.00 0.38
CA ASN A 45 6.98 11.01 -0.36
C ASN A 45 7.80 10.10 0.56
N HIS A 46 8.37 10.64 1.64
CA HIS A 46 9.12 9.84 2.61
C HIS A 46 8.23 8.83 3.34
N ASP A 47 7.03 9.24 3.75
CA ASP A 47 6.11 8.35 4.46
C ASP A 47 5.48 7.31 3.53
N GLN A 48 5.31 7.64 2.25
CA GLN A 48 4.91 6.68 1.21
C GLN A 48 5.96 5.56 1.08
N GLN A 49 7.25 5.92 1.03
CA GLN A 49 8.35 4.95 1.01
C GLN A 49 8.31 4.03 2.24
N GLN A 50 8.11 4.59 3.44
CA GLN A 50 8.00 3.79 4.66
C GLN A 50 6.76 2.89 4.69
N LEU A 51 5.61 3.38 4.20
CA LEU A 51 4.39 2.59 4.08
C LEU A 51 4.60 1.39 3.15
N MET A 52 5.20 1.62 1.98
CA MET A 52 5.54 0.55 1.03
C MET A 52 6.51 -0.46 1.64
N ALA A 53 7.54 -0.01 2.36
CA ALA A 53 8.47 -0.89 3.07
C ALA A 53 7.75 -1.74 4.14
N ARG A 54 6.81 -1.17 4.89
CA ARG A 54 6.03 -1.91 5.91
C ARG A 54 5.12 -2.96 5.29
N VAL A 55 4.41 -2.59 4.22
CA VAL A 55 3.48 -3.49 3.52
C VAL A 55 4.23 -4.64 2.85
N THR A 56 5.37 -4.36 2.22
CA THR A 56 6.21 -5.37 1.55
C THR A 56 6.99 -6.24 2.53
N GLY A 57 7.33 -5.72 3.72
CA GLY A 57 8.15 -6.43 4.71
C GLY A 57 7.39 -7.28 5.73
N ASN A 58 6.12 -6.98 6.04
CA ASN A 58 5.47 -7.62 7.20
C ASN A 58 3.96 -7.86 7.09
N TYR A 59 3.36 -7.86 5.90
CA TYR A 59 1.93 -8.19 5.76
C TYR A 59 1.59 -9.67 5.99
N LYS A 60 2.59 -10.54 6.21
CA LYS A 60 2.43 -12.00 6.31
C LYS A 60 1.68 -12.52 7.55
N ARG A 61 1.29 -11.68 8.51
CA ARG A 61 0.70 -12.16 9.80
C ARG A 61 -0.56 -11.47 10.33
N GLY A 62 -1.14 -10.47 9.67
CA GLY A 62 -2.33 -9.86 10.26
C GLY A 62 -3.15 -9.02 9.31
N ASN A 63 -4.18 -9.63 8.69
CA ASN A 63 -5.51 -9.00 8.67
C ASN A 63 -6.66 -9.88 8.18
N GLU A 64 -6.74 -11.15 8.59
CA GLU A 64 -7.92 -12.00 8.32
C GLU A 64 -9.22 -11.49 8.99
N ARG A 65 -9.22 -10.34 9.68
CA ARG A 65 -10.33 -9.91 10.55
C ARG A 65 -10.93 -8.52 10.33
N LEU A 66 -10.35 -7.62 9.53
CA LEU A 66 -10.83 -6.21 9.45
C LEU A 66 -11.79 -5.89 8.30
N ALA A 67 -12.37 -6.88 7.61
CA ALA A 67 -13.43 -6.65 6.62
C ALA A 67 -14.81 -6.33 7.23
N LYS A 68 -14.94 -6.11 8.54
CA LYS A 68 -16.17 -5.58 9.15
C LYS A 68 -15.99 -4.09 9.47
N LYS A 69 -16.89 -3.27 8.91
CA LYS A 69 -17.10 -1.82 9.14
C LYS A 69 -16.31 -0.86 8.23
N HIS A 70 -16.86 -0.62 7.04
CA HIS A 70 -16.87 0.75 6.50
C HIS A 70 -18.33 1.20 6.46
N HIS A 71 -18.78 1.93 7.49
CA HIS A 71 -19.95 2.78 7.36
C HIS A 71 -19.54 3.96 6.48
N LYS A 72 -20.10 3.99 5.27
CA LYS A 72 -19.98 5.09 4.33
C LYS A 72 -20.92 6.20 4.84
N HIS A 73 -20.38 7.33 5.30
CA HIS A 73 -21.21 8.50 5.56
C HIS A 73 -21.45 9.25 4.25
N ARG A 74 -22.73 9.51 3.99
CA ARG A 74 -23.27 10.42 2.97
C ARG A 74 -22.82 11.84 3.22
#